data_AF-X1K1Q6-F1
#
_entry.id   AF-X1K1Q6-F1
#
_cell.length_a   1.000
_cell.length_b   1.000
_cell.length_c   1.000
_cell.angle_alpha   90.00
_cell.angle_beta   90.00
_cell.angle_gamma   90.00
#
_symmetry.space_group_name_H-M   'P 1'
#
loop_
_entity.id
_entity.type
_entity.pdbx_description
1 polymer ?
#
loop_
_entity_poly.entity_id
_entity_poly.type
_entity_poly.pdbx_seq_one_letter_code
_entity_poly.pdbx_strand_id
1 'polypeptide(L)'
;MISFRYKEKGTAIHKLNAFCKLAWVVSILVLSLIFNNPLYLLLLFLSTLPIIIAARVWREWASIMKFALYLCLAIVIINALVSYHGSHLLWQA
;
A
#
# COMPACT_ATOMS: atom_id res chain seq x y z
N MET A 1 -4.48 19.99 -21.78
CA MET A 1 -5.69 19.18 -21.54
C MET A 1 -5.31 17.88 -20.87
N ILE A 2 -5.69 17.69 -19.60
CA ILE A 2 -5.45 16.45 -18.85
C ILE A 2 -6.54 15.46 -19.27
N SER A 3 -6.19 14.44 -20.05
CA SER A 3 -7.14 13.41 -20.49
C SER A 3 -7.26 12.35 -19.39
N PHE A 4 -8.41 12.29 -18.71
CA PHE A 4 -8.77 11.23 -17.74
C PHE A 4 -9.21 9.91 -18.41
N ARG A 5 -8.70 9.60 -19.61
CA ARG A 5 -8.99 8.33 -20.27
C ARG A 5 -7.99 7.27 -19.83
N TYR A 6 -8.50 6.07 -19.55
CA TYR A 6 -7.66 4.89 -19.35
C TYR A 6 -6.73 4.72 -20.56
N LYS A 7 -5.42 4.71 -20.30
CA LYS A 7 -4.41 4.48 -21.33
C LYS A 7 -3.96 3.03 -21.26
N GLU A 8 -4.39 2.26 -22.24
CA GLU A 8 -3.93 0.88 -22.35
C GLU A 8 -2.44 0.87 -22.74
N LYS A 9 -1.57 0.49 -21.79
CA LYS A 9 -0.11 0.43 -22.03
C LYS A 9 0.34 -0.86 -22.74
N GLY A 10 -0.60 -1.73 -23.14
CA GLY A 10 -0.33 -2.95 -23.90
C GLY A 10 0.51 -4.02 -23.20
N THR A 11 0.70 -3.95 -21.87
CA THR A 11 1.53 -4.91 -21.13
C THR A 11 0.78 -6.22 -20.84
N ALA A 12 1.52 -7.29 -20.55
CA ALA A 12 0.94 -8.60 -20.22
C ALA A 12 -0.08 -8.51 -19.06
N ILE A 13 0.19 -7.64 -18.07
CA ILE A 13 -0.72 -7.39 -16.94
C ILE A 13 -2.01 -6.68 -17.40
N HIS A 14 -1.94 -5.75 -18.36
CA HIS A 14 -3.14 -5.05 -18.85
C HIS A 14 -4.06 -6.01 -19.61
N LYS A 15 -3.49 -6.94 -20.38
CA LYS A 15 -4.20 -7.98 -21.15
C LYS A 15 -4.79 -9.10 -20.29
N LEU A 16 -4.39 -9.20 -19.02
CA LEU A 16 -4.91 -10.21 -18.10
C LEU A 16 -6.41 -10.03 -17.86
N ASN A 17 -7.13 -11.14 -17.61
CA ASN A 17 -8.55 -11.12 -17.27
C ASN A 17 -8.82 -10.19 -16.07
N ALA A 18 -9.85 -9.34 -16.18
CA ALA A 18 -10.26 -8.41 -15.13
C ALA A 18 -10.52 -9.10 -13.79
N PHE A 19 -11.12 -10.29 -13.81
CA PHE A 19 -11.37 -11.07 -12.58
C PHE A 19 -10.08 -11.52 -11.90
N CYS A 20 -9.04 -11.87 -12.67
CA CYS A 20 -7.76 -12.27 -12.10
C CYS A 20 -7.08 -11.09 -11.41
N LYS A 21 -7.11 -9.90 -12.03
CA LYS A 21 -6.62 -8.66 -11.41
C LYS A 21 -7.37 -8.33 -10.13
N LEU A 22 -8.70 -8.44 -10.15
CA LEU A 22 -9.54 -8.19 -8.97
C LEU A 22 -9.24 -9.18 -7.85
N ALA A 23 -9.19 -10.48 -8.15
CA ALA A 23 -8.89 -11.52 -7.18
C ALA A 23 -7.52 -11.30 -6.52
N TRP A 24 -6.51 -10.88 -7.30
CA TRP A 24 -5.18 -10.55 -6.78
C TRP A 24 -5.22 -9.34 -5.82
N VAL A 25 -5.90 -8.25 -6.20
CA VAL A 25 -6.05 -7.07 -5.32
C VAL A 25 -6.79 -7.41 -4.03
N VAL A 26 -7.90 -8.15 -4.12
CA VAL A 26 -8.67 -8.58 -2.94
C VAL A 26 -7.83 -9.47 -2.04
N SER A 27 -7.05 -10.39 -2.61
CA SER A 27 -6.15 -11.26 -1.85
C SER A 27 -5.12 -10.44 -1.06
N ILE A 28 -4.47 -9.46 -1.68
CA ILE A 28 -3.51 -8.58 -0.99
C ILE A 28 -4.19 -7.81 0.12
N LEU A 29 -5.38 -7.25 -0.14
CA LEU A 29 -6.13 -6.49 0.85
C LEU A 29 -6.47 -7.36 2.06
N VAL A 30 -7.02 -8.56 1.84
CA VAL A 30 -7.37 -9.49 2.92
C VAL A 30 -6.12 -9.91 3.70
N LEU A 31 -5.04 -10.29 3.03
CA LEU A 31 -3.79 -10.67 3.69
C LEU A 31 -3.18 -9.51 4.51
N SER A 32 -3.28 -8.27 4.01
CA SER A 32 -2.78 -7.08 4.72
C SER A 32 -3.56 -6.79 6.01
N LEU A 33 -4.82 -7.22 6.10
CA LEU A 33 -5.64 -7.09 7.31
C LEU A 33 -5.41 -8.23 8.31
N ILE A 34 -5.04 -9.41 7.82
CA ILE A 34 -4.81 -10.60 8.67
C ILE A 34 -3.41 -10.61 9.28
N PHE A 35 -2.39 -10.13 8.54
CA PHE A 35 -1.01 -10.19 9.01
C PHE A 35 -0.69 -9.09 10.01
N ASN A 36 -0.27 -9.49 11.22
CA ASN A 36 0.21 -8.58 12.26
C ASN A 36 1.74 -8.50 12.35
N ASN A 37 2.47 -9.38 11.66
CA ASN A 37 3.93 -9.36 11.68
C ASN A 37 4.47 -8.37 10.63
N PRO A 38 5.31 -7.40 11.04
CA PRO A 38 5.83 -6.39 10.13
C PRO A 38 6.66 -6.98 8.98
N LEU A 39 7.38 -8.10 9.20
CA LEU A 39 8.14 -8.77 8.16
C LEU A 39 7.22 -9.37 7.09
N TYR A 40 6.10 -9.98 7.48
CA TYR A 40 5.15 -10.54 6.52
C TYR A 40 4.46 -9.46 5.70
N LEU A 41 4.10 -8.34 6.32
CA LEU A 41 3.54 -7.19 5.61
C LEU A 41 4.55 -6.58 4.64
N LEU A 42 5.83 -6.48 5.03
CA LEU A 42 6.90 -6.00 4.16
C LEU A 42 7.11 -6.93 2.97
N LEU A 43 7.16 -8.25 3.19
CA LEU A 43 7.26 -9.22 2.10
C LEU A 43 6.05 -9.17 1.17
N LEU A 44 4.84 -9.04 1.71
CA LEU A 44 3.61 -8.88 0.93
C LEU A 44 3.68 -7.61 0.07
N PHE A 45 4.15 -6.49 0.63
CA PHE A 45 4.37 -5.25 -0.12
C PHE A 45 5.41 -5.43 -1.24
N LEU A 46 6.56 -6.04 -0.94
CA LEU A 46 7.61 -6.32 -1.93
C LEU A 46 7.11 -7.22 -3.07
N SER A 47 6.21 -8.16 -2.77
CA SER A 47 5.61 -9.04 -3.78
C SER A 47 4.79 -8.28 -4.84
N THR A 48 4.37 -7.04 -4.56
CA THR A 48 3.65 -6.19 -5.52
C THR A 48 4.58 -5.51 -6.53
N LEU A 49 5.86 -5.32 -6.19
CA LEU A 49 6.83 -4.59 -7.03
C LEU A 49 7.06 -5.25 -8.40
N PRO A 50 7.24 -6.58 -8.52
CA PRO A 50 7.35 -7.24 -9.82
C PRO A 50 6.17 -6.95 -10.75
N ILE A 51 4.95 -6.90 -10.20
CA ILE A 51 3.73 -6.66 -10.97
C ILE A 51 3.67 -5.20 -11.44
N ILE A 52 4.07 -4.25 -10.61
CA ILE A 52 4.15 -2.82 -10.96
C ILE A 52 5.16 -2.60 -12.10
N ILE A 53 6.32 -3.25 -12.02
CA ILE A 53 7.37 -3.19 -13.04
C ILE A 53 6.86 -3.83 -14.35
N ALA A 54 6.29 -5.03 -14.28
CA ALA A 54 5.72 -5.73 -15.44
C ALA A 54 4.58 -4.94 -16.10
N ALA A 55 3.78 -4.24 -15.30
CA ALA A 55 2.70 -3.39 -15.78
C ALA A 55 3.18 -2.05 -16.37
N ARG A 56 4.45 -1.67 -16.17
CA ARG A 56 5.04 -0.37 -16.58
C ARG A 56 4.29 0.84 -16.02
N VAL A 57 3.89 0.75 -14.74
CA VAL A 57 3.13 1.80 -14.01
C VAL A 57 3.91 2.41 -12.85
N TRP A 58 5.25 2.33 -12.90
CA TRP A 58 6.13 2.80 -11.82
C TRP A 58 5.94 4.29 -11.47
N ARG A 59 5.74 5.15 -12.48
CA ARG A 59 5.57 6.60 -12.27
C ARG A 59 4.28 6.91 -11.51
N GLU A 60 3.18 6.29 -11.94
CA GLU A 60 1.87 6.43 -11.32
C GLU A 60 1.88 5.85 -9.91
N TRP A 61 2.47 4.66 -9.74
CA TRP A 61 2.62 4.01 -8.44
C TRP A 61 3.46 4.86 -7.46
N ALA A 62 4.61 5.39 -7.89
CA ALA A 62 5.46 6.21 -7.04
C ALA A 62 4.77 7.50 -6.57
N SER A 63 3.94 8.11 -7.43
CA SER A 63 3.13 9.27 -7.05
C SER A 63 2.14 8.93 -5.93
N ILE A 64 1.48 7.77 -6.03
CA ILE A 64 0.52 7.30 -5.01
C ILE A 64 1.27 6.93 -3.72
N MET A 65 2.42 6.27 -3.79
CA MET A 65 3.23 5.93 -2.62
C MET A 65 3.72 7.17 -1.89
N LYS A 66 4.10 8.23 -2.62
CA LYS A 66 4.46 9.51 -2.01
C LYS A 66 3.30 10.10 -1.21
N PHE A 67 2.09 10.07 -1.77
CA PHE A 67 0.88 10.50 -1.07
C PHE A 67 0.58 9.63 0.15
N ALA A 68 0.65 8.31 0.00
CA ALA A 68 0.45 7.35 1.08
C ALA A 68 1.46 7.55 2.23
N LEU A 69 2.71 7.92 1.92
CA LEU A 69 3.72 8.24 2.92
C LEU A 69 3.34 9.47 3.74
N TYR A 70 2.85 10.54 3.11
CA TYR A 70 2.35 11.72 3.85
C TYR A 70 1.17 11.37 4.75
N LEU A 71 0.24 10.54 4.26
CA LEU A 71 -0.87 10.07 5.07
C LEU A 71 -0.40 9.21 6.24
N CYS A 72 0.55 8.30 6.02
CA CYS A 72 1.16 7.48 7.06
C CYS A 72 1.82 8.35 8.15
N LEU A 73 2.59 9.37 7.76
CA LEU A 73 3.18 10.31 8.72
C LEU A 73 2.11 11.05 9.52
N ALA A 74 1.04 11.53 8.87
CA ALA A 74 -0.07 12.17 9.57
C ALA A 74 -0.74 11.22 10.57
N ILE A 75 -0.98 9.97 10.18
CA ILE A 75 -1.55 8.93 11.06
C ILE A 75 -0.63 8.68 12.25
N VAL A 76 0.69 8.55 12.05
CA VAL A 76 1.66 8.34 13.13
C VAL A 76 1.68 9.52 14.10
N ILE A 77 1.71 10.76 13.59
CA ILE A 77 1.70 11.98 14.41
C ILE A 77 0.41 12.04 15.24
N ILE A 78 -0.75 11.87 14.61
CA ILE A 78 -2.05 11.90 15.30
C ILE A 78 -2.12 10.78 16.34
N ASN A 79 -1.72 9.55 15.99
CA ASN A 79 -1.71 8.45 16.94
C ASN A 79 -0.77 8.72 18.11
N ALA A 80 0.42 9.28 17.89
CA ALA A 80 1.35 9.61 18.97
C ALA A 80 0.80 10.72 19.89
N LEU A 81 0.11 11.72 19.34
CA LEU A 81 -0.46 12.83 20.11
C LEU A 81 -1.75 12.46 20.85
N VAL A 82 -2.58 11.60 20.26
CA VAL A 82 -3.92 11.23 20.79
C VAL A 82 -3.88 9.94 21.60
N SER A 83 -2.97 9.00 21.30
CA SER A 83 -2.83 7.76 22.07
C SER A 83 -2.13 8.04 23.40
N TYR A 84 -2.87 8.60 24.34
CA TYR A 84 -2.52 8.66 25.76
C TYR A 84 -2.65 7.27 26.43
N HIS A 85 -2.09 6.21 25.83
CA HIS A 85 -1.85 4.94 26.53
C HIS A 85 -0.61 5.04 27.42
N GLY A 86 -0.46 6.16 28.13
CA GLY A 86 0.52 6.40 29.19
C GLY A 86 0.22 5.59 30.46
N SER A 87 -0.17 4.33 30.31
CA SER A 87 -0.42 3.39 31.41
C SER A 87 0.67 2.32 31.49
N HIS A 88 1.89 2.66 31.11
CA HIS A 88 3.06 2.09 31.76
C HIS A 88 3.85 3.27 32.34
N LEU A 89 3.65 3.52 33.64
CA LEU A 89 4.56 4.32 34.45
C LEU A 89 5.99 3.79 34.20
N LEU A 90 6.76 4.47 33.34
CA LEU A 90 8.19 4.18 33.15
C LEU A 90 9.05 4.75 34.29
N TRP A 91 8.42 5.45 35.25
CA TRP A 91 9.10 6.03 36.39
C TRP A 91 8.13 6.20 37.58
N GLN A 92 8.38 5.44 38.65
CA GLN A 92 8.04 5.82 40.02
C GLN A 92 9.38 6.14 40.70
N ALA A 93 9.67 7.43 40.89
CA ALA A 93 10.58 7.87 41.95
C ALA A 93 9.80 8.05 43.24
#